data_AF-A0A7C4SMQ7-F1
#
_entry.id   AF-A0A7C4SMQ7-F1
#
_cell.length_a   1.000
_cell.length_b   1.000
_cell.length_c   1.000
_cell.angle_alpha   90.00
_cell.angle_beta   90.00
_cell.angle_gamma   90.00
#
_symmetry.space_group_name_H-M   'P 1'
#
loop_
_entity.id
_entity.type
_entity.pdbx_description
1 polymer ?
#
loop_
_entity_poly.entity_id
_entity_poly.type
_entity_poly.pdbx_seq_one_letter_code
_entity_poly.pdbx_strand_id
1 'polypeptide(L)'
;MGRLAARRRPLGVAPPDRQRDLPRAALGHHPRLHRRAELPLVLRLPVRVQRRPHRVALRQRHAGDPHRHPERRRQPLSGLSSCRNPRGHAPDRAARLPERPLGQRRCVPERGPGATTGERVVVYRSGYPPAHRWRRVRGKPGLGGGSGHTVKSFFSPRSIAIIGASDKPNKAGTVMVKNLRRLGYTGAVHPINPRLSQLFGFRCYPSLEDVPGEVETAVLAVPRRAVPEELRKAARKGVRAAVVATAGFADAGDEQGRALNEEIRRIRDAAGFRLMGPNSIGTFSPAAGFTTSITTLEPLQPGPVAIFGQSGMFASGFARELASEERFGVSRIACLGNKLDVSEPDILEWLFADLETRVAGMYLEGVRDGEAFRRAASRLACEKPLVALKSGKSELGRAAASGHTGTMAGEDAVFAGLLRQLGVERARDFEDFFDLLEGFARLPLPAGDRVGVVSITGVGCVLWADAVEGEGLRPAALSPKTAARAREVFPDWAPVRNPVDMWSAIERSGVEAAYRVLAGALLDDPGMDALLCIFTLIPESEFDAEALFSDLRRQRPEKPLLACLFGGDAERQLEFRRGLRRAGVPVFQSPARAMRVLGALRRRAVRLERWAREMRC
;
A
#
# COMPACT_ATOMS: atom_id res chain seq x y z
N MET A 1 -13.18 64.79 37.19
CA MET A 1 -14.21 63.73 37.29
C MET A 1 -13.74 62.54 36.45
N GLY A 2 -13.98 61.28 36.78
CA GLY A 2 -14.49 60.65 38.01
C GLY A 2 -13.72 59.32 38.26
N ARG A 3 -13.91 58.65 39.40
CA ARG A 3 -13.06 57.49 39.79
C ARG A 3 -13.84 56.34 40.42
N LEU A 4 -13.35 55.12 40.13
CA LEU A 4 -13.38 53.89 40.94
C LEU A 4 -14.74 53.27 41.29
N ALA A 5 -14.88 51.98 40.92
CA ALA A 5 -15.76 51.03 41.58
C ALA A 5 -14.93 49.81 42.02
N ALA A 6 -15.03 49.42 43.29
CA ALA A 6 -14.43 48.22 43.85
C ALA A 6 -15.18 47.84 45.15
N ARG A 7 -15.33 46.54 45.44
CA ARG A 7 -15.73 46.04 46.77
C ARG A 7 -15.31 44.57 46.97
N ARG A 8 -15.11 44.19 48.24
CA ARG A 8 -14.74 42.85 48.72
C ARG A 8 -15.66 42.46 49.89
N ARG A 9 -16.16 41.21 49.93
CA ARG A 9 -16.38 40.39 51.17
C ARG A 9 -17.34 40.97 52.26
N PRO A 10 -17.55 40.35 53.46
CA PRO A 10 -17.40 38.93 53.91
C PRO A 10 -18.60 38.39 54.80
N LEU A 11 -18.38 37.26 55.49
CA LEU A 11 -18.95 36.79 56.80
C LEU A 11 -20.38 36.15 56.92
N GLY A 12 -20.43 34.92 57.46
CA GLY A 12 -21.03 34.70 58.81
C GLY A 12 -22.19 33.70 59.06
N VAL A 13 -21.93 32.68 59.93
CA VAL A 13 -22.85 32.06 60.93
C VAL A 13 -23.90 30.99 60.47
N ALA A 14 -24.36 30.15 61.42
CA ALA A 14 -25.24 28.94 61.35
C ALA A 14 -26.16 28.89 62.62
N PRO A 15 -26.76 27.79 63.16
CA PRO A 15 -26.97 26.37 62.75
C PRO A 15 -28.51 26.11 62.55
N PRO A 16 -29.31 25.12 63.09
CA PRO A 16 -29.16 23.81 63.82
C PRO A 16 -29.77 22.63 62.98
N ASP A 17 -30.25 21.43 63.41
CA ASP A 17 -30.19 20.50 64.60
C ASP A 17 -30.53 19.04 64.11
N ARG A 18 -30.21 17.89 64.75
CA ARG A 18 -30.85 17.10 65.87
C ARG A 18 -32.30 16.60 65.67
N GLN A 19 -32.80 15.46 66.22
CA GLN A 19 -32.20 14.29 66.93
C GLN A 19 -33.13 13.03 66.93
N ARG A 20 -32.67 11.90 67.53
CA ARG A 20 -33.27 10.56 67.81
C ARG A 20 -32.72 9.44 66.91
N ASP A 21 -31.87 8.46 67.31
CA ASP A 21 -31.58 7.72 68.59
C ASP A 21 -32.67 6.67 68.95
N LEU A 22 -32.47 5.38 69.35
CA LEU A 22 -31.36 4.38 69.59
C LEU A 22 -32.03 2.93 69.62
N PRO A 23 -31.46 1.74 70.03
CA PRO A 23 -30.10 1.22 70.43
C PRO A 23 -29.48 0.30 69.32
N ARG A 24 -28.49 -0.63 69.40
CA ARG A 24 -27.68 -1.48 70.36
C ARG A 24 -28.25 -2.83 70.88
N ALA A 25 -27.48 -3.93 71.12
CA ALA A 25 -26.14 -4.41 70.65
C ALA A 25 -25.77 -5.83 71.22
N ALA A 26 -24.89 -6.59 70.54
CA ALA A 26 -23.97 -7.65 71.06
C ALA A 26 -22.96 -8.05 69.96
N LEU A 27 -21.66 -7.72 70.00
CA LEU A 27 -20.50 -8.28 70.76
C LEU A 27 -19.81 -9.51 70.11
N GLY A 28 -18.55 -9.34 69.68
CA GLY A 28 -17.71 -10.38 69.05
C GLY A 28 -16.30 -9.89 68.64
N HIS A 29 -15.27 -10.33 69.36
CA HIS A 29 -13.83 -9.99 69.34
C HIS A 29 -13.09 -9.56 68.04
N HIS A 30 -12.45 -8.38 68.12
CA HIS A 30 -11.00 -8.11 67.85
C HIS A 30 -10.42 -8.24 66.40
N PRO A 31 -9.16 -7.79 66.11
CA PRO A 31 -8.98 -6.62 65.26
C PRO A 31 -8.40 -6.86 63.85
N ARG A 32 -8.36 -5.78 63.06
CA ARG A 32 -7.98 -5.76 61.64
C ARG A 32 -6.46 -5.80 61.41
N LEU A 33 -6.04 -6.56 60.39
CA LEU A 33 -4.76 -6.38 59.69
C LEU A 33 -5.02 -5.89 58.25
N HIS A 34 -4.05 -5.16 57.68
CA HIS A 34 -4.15 -4.65 56.31
C HIS A 34 -4.18 -5.80 55.28
N ARG A 35 -5.07 -5.69 54.29
CA ARG A 35 -5.00 -6.50 53.05
C ARG A 35 -4.86 -5.61 51.84
N ARG A 36 -3.77 -5.82 51.08
CA ARG A 36 -3.78 -5.60 49.62
C ARG A 36 -4.71 -6.64 49.00
N ALA A 37 -5.40 -6.29 47.92
CA ALA A 37 -6.14 -7.26 47.10
C ALA A 37 -5.27 -7.67 45.91
N GLU A 38 -5.23 -8.96 45.62
CA GLU A 38 -4.42 -9.55 44.54
C GLU A 38 -5.23 -9.76 43.25
N LEU A 39 -4.54 -9.83 42.11
CA LEU A 39 -5.16 -9.99 40.79
C LEU A 39 -5.52 -11.47 40.50
N PRO A 40 -6.64 -11.75 39.81
CA PRO A 40 -7.07 -13.11 39.53
C PRO A 40 -6.24 -13.80 38.43
N LEU A 41 -5.39 -14.72 38.90
CA LEU A 41 -4.98 -16.01 38.30
C LEU A 41 -5.23 -16.23 36.78
N VAL A 42 -4.15 -16.30 35.99
CA VAL A 42 -4.17 -16.81 34.61
C VAL A 42 -4.01 -18.33 34.58
N LEU A 43 -4.98 -19.03 33.96
CA LEU A 43 -4.90 -20.48 33.70
C LEU A 43 -3.73 -20.84 32.78
N ARG A 44 -2.74 -21.56 33.30
CA ARG A 44 -1.64 -22.18 32.51
C ARG A 44 -1.85 -23.69 32.38
N LEU A 45 -2.06 -24.17 31.16
CA LEU A 45 -2.05 -25.61 30.85
C LEU A 45 -0.61 -26.14 30.69
N PRO A 46 -0.24 -27.27 31.29
CA PRO A 46 1.12 -27.80 31.21
C PRO A 46 1.36 -28.66 29.97
N VAL A 47 2.14 -28.14 29.00
CA VAL A 47 2.62 -28.92 27.85
C VAL A 47 3.82 -29.77 28.28
N ARG A 48 3.64 -31.09 28.45
CA ARG A 48 4.73 -32.04 28.68
C ARG A 48 5.52 -32.30 27.39
N VAL A 49 6.67 -31.66 27.23
CA VAL A 49 7.62 -31.94 26.14
C VAL A 49 8.46 -33.19 26.47
N GLN A 50 8.06 -34.37 25.97
CA GLN A 50 8.91 -35.56 26.01
C GLN A 50 10.03 -35.45 24.96
N ARG A 51 11.27 -35.29 25.41
CA ARG A 51 12.45 -35.43 24.54
C ARG A 51 12.74 -36.92 24.32
N ARG A 52 12.68 -37.39 23.06
CA ARG A 52 13.25 -38.68 22.63
C ARG A 52 14.47 -38.44 21.73
N PRO A 53 15.66 -39.00 22.03
CA PRO A 53 16.81 -38.93 21.15
C PRO A 53 16.77 -40.06 20.11
N HIS A 54 16.64 -39.73 18.81
CA HIS A 54 16.82 -40.70 17.74
C HIS A 54 18.31 -40.78 17.35
N ARG A 55 19.01 -41.80 17.83
CA ARG A 55 20.29 -42.25 17.25
C ARG A 55 19.99 -42.95 15.91
N VAL A 56 20.53 -42.42 14.81
CA VAL A 56 20.56 -43.14 13.52
C VAL A 56 21.77 -44.07 13.53
N ALA A 57 21.54 -45.37 13.38
CA ALA A 57 22.58 -46.38 13.24
C ALA A 57 22.57 -46.94 11.81
N LEU A 58 23.44 -46.43 10.94
CA LEU A 58 23.64 -46.99 9.61
C LEU A 58 24.56 -48.22 9.69
N ARG A 59 23.99 -49.40 9.47
CA ARG A 59 24.78 -50.63 9.25
C ARG A 59 25.29 -50.68 7.81
N GLN A 60 26.57 -50.93 7.64
CA GLN A 60 27.18 -51.29 6.36
C GLN A 60 26.65 -52.64 5.87
N ARG A 61 26.47 -52.78 4.55
CA ARG A 61 26.72 -54.03 3.80
C ARG A 61 27.40 -53.68 2.47
N HIS A 62 28.31 -54.55 2.04
CA HIS A 62 29.07 -54.46 0.79
C HIS A 62 28.66 -55.60 -0.18
N ALA A 63 29.25 -55.55 -1.38
CA ALA A 63 29.08 -56.47 -2.51
C ALA A 63 27.71 -56.35 -3.25
N GLY A 64 27.70 -56.19 -4.59
CA GLY A 64 28.85 -56.09 -5.49
C GLY A 64 28.54 -55.56 -6.89
N ASP A 65 29.62 -55.25 -7.60
CA ASP A 65 29.75 -54.82 -9.00
C ASP A 65 30.68 -55.86 -9.68
N PRO A 66 30.56 -56.16 -10.99
CA PRO A 66 31.40 -55.40 -11.93
C PRO A 66 30.84 -55.20 -13.36
N HIS A 67 31.43 -54.20 -14.04
CA HIS A 67 31.55 -53.97 -15.50
C HIS A 67 30.52 -53.03 -16.17
N ARG A 68 30.91 -52.10 -17.07
CA ARG A 68 32.25 -51.80 -17.65
C ARG A 68 32.34 -50.32 -18.12
N HIS A 69 33.53 -49.75 -18.01
CA HIS A 69 33.94 -48.45 -18.59
C HIS A 69 34.54 -48.66 -20.02
N PRO A 70 34.78 -47.64 -20.89
CA PRO A 70 35.72 -46.54 -20.59
C PRO A 70 35.42 -45.12 -21.14
N GLU A 71 35.89 -44.14 -20.36
CA GLU A 71 36.70 -42.93 -20.72
C GLU A 71 36.41 -42.02 -21.94
N ARG A 72 36.51 -40.70 -21.68
CA ARG A 72 37.51 -39.82 -22.35
C ARG A 72 37.93 -38.63 -21.48
N ARG A 73 39.10 -38.06 -21.79
CA ARG A 73 39.98 -37.29 -20.87
C ARG A 73 39.64 -35.80 -20.72
N ARG A 74 40.14 -35.19 -19.62
CA ARG A 74 40.32 -33.74 -19.44
C ARG A 74 41.63 -33.26 -20.08
N GLN A 75 41.66 -31.99 -20.53
CA GLN A 75 42.81 -31.08 -20.32
C GLN A 75 42.36 -29.61 -20.52
N PRO A 76 42.96 -28.62 -19.81
CA PRO A 76 42.66 -27.19 -19.98
C PRO A 76 43.65 -26.50 -20.93
N LEU A 77 43.30 -25.30 -21.41
CA LEU A 77 44.22 -24.39 -22.09
C LEU A 77 44.19 -22.99 -21.46
N SER A 78 45.37 -22.42 -21.28
CA SER A 78 45.61 -21.00 -20.99
C SER A 78 46.06 -20.29 -22.27
N GLY A 79 45.83 -18.97 -22.36
CA GLY A 79 46.23 -18.16 -23.52
C GLY A 79 46.24 -16.67 -23.20
N LEU A 80 47.30 -15.98 -23.61
CA LEU A 80 47.57 -14.57 -23.31
C LEU A 80 47.23 -13.66 -24.51
N SER A 81 46.63 -12.50 -24.23
CA SER A 81 46.89 -11.16 -24.81
C SER A 81 45.69 -10.24 -24.51
N SER A 82 45.78 -9.01 -23.99
CA SER A 82 46.77 -7.92 -24.07
C SER A 82 46.78 -7.15 -25.40
N CYS A 83 45.94 -6.11 -25.50
CA CYS A 83 46.13 -5.00 -26.43
C CYS A 83 45.90 -3.66 -25.71
N ARG A 84 46.69 -2.64 -26.06
CA ARG A 84 46.65 -1.30 -25.43
C ARG A 84 45.88 -0.30 -26.31
N ASN A 85 45.32 0.69 -25.65
CA ASN A 85 44.87 1.95 -26.25
C ASN A 85 46.09 2.80 -26.70
N PRO A 86 46.00 3.54 -27.82
CA PRO A 86 46.62 4.87 -27.87
C PRO A 86 45.67 6.00 -28.34
N ARG A 87 46.02 7.21 -27.89
CA ARG A 87 45.28 8.48 -28.04
C ARG A 87 45.24 8.97 -29.50
N GLY A 88 44.20 9.73 -29.86
CA GLY A 88 44.11 10.52 -31.09
C GLY A 88 43.42 11.87 -30.85
N HIS A 89 43.91 12.94 -31.48
CA HIS A 89 43.57 14.34 -31.18
C HIS A 89 42.19 14.82 -31.68
N ALA A 90 41.64 15.85 -31.03
CA ALA A 90 40.70 16.81 -31.62
C ALA A 90 41.48 17.99 -32.27
N PRO A 91 40.85 18.81 -33.13
CA PRO A 91 40.31 20.06 -32.58
C PRO A 91 39.01 20.59 -33.21
N ASP A 92 38.47 21.62 -32.57
CA ASP A 92 37.54 22.68 -33.02
C ASP A 92 36.59 22.48 -34.22
N ARG A 93 35.31 22.81 -33.96
CA ARG A 93 34.63 23.88 -34.71
C ARG A 93 33.50 24.53 -33.90
N ALA A 94 33.50 25.86 -33.84
CA ALA A 94 32.44 26.63 -33.19
C ALA A 94 31.19 26.75 -34.06
N ALA A 95 30.00 26.73 -33.45
CA ALA A 95 28.75 27.10 -34.08
C ALA A 95 27.90 27.92 -33.10
N ARG A 96 27.73 29.22 -33.38
CA ARG A 96 26.79 30.09 -32.64
C ARG A 96 25.37 29.87 -33.17
N LEU A 97 24.38 29.75 -32.28
CA LEU A 97 22.97 29.94 -32.60
C LEU A 97 22.31 30.83 -31.53
N PRO A 98 21.26 31.60 -31.88
CA PRO A 98 20.97 32.86 -31.20
C PRO A 98 20.04 32.73 -29.98
N GLU A 99 20.10 33.74 -29.13
CA GLU A 99 19.18 33.95 -28.01
C GLU A 99 17.73 34.19 -28.50
N ARG A 100 16.76 33.95 -27.61
CA ARG A 100 15.36 34.38 -27.78
C ARG A 100 14.95 35.31 -26.63
N PRO A 101 14.27 36.44 -26.91
CA PRO A 101 14.02 37.46 -25.90
C PRO A 101 12.98 37.05 -24.86
N LEU A 102 13.07 37.69 -23.69
CA LEU A 102 12.19 37.47 -22.53
C LEU A 102 10.76 37.94 -22.80
N GLY A 103 9.79 37.02 -22.68
CA GLY A 103 8.37 37.33 -22.73
C GLY A 103 7.89 38.09 -21.49
N GLN A 104 7.10 39.14 -21.69
CA GLN A 104 6.66 40.07 -20.64
C GLN A 104 5.78 39.41 -19.57
N ARG A 105 5.96 39.80 -18.30
CA ARG A 105 5.02 39.51 -17.21
C ARG A 105 3.78 40.40 -17.36
N ARG A 106 2.57 39.83 -17.30
CA ARG A 106 1.33 40.59 -17.05
C ARG A 106 0.93 40.43 -15.59
N CYS A 107 0.75 41.56 -14.90
CA CYS A 107 0.13 41.61 -13.58
C CYS A 107 -1.40 41.57 -13.70
N VAL A 108 -2.06 40.97 -12.71
CA VAL A 108 -3.52 41.06 -12.48
C VAL A 108 -3.69 41.27 -10.97
N PRO A 109 -4.49 42.24 -10.50
CA PRO A 109 -4.46 42.69 -9.11
C PRO A 109 -5.16 41.73 -8.13
N GLU A 110 -4.71 41.79 -6.88
CA GLU A 110 -5.31 41.07 -5.76
C GLU A 110 -6.64 41.70 -5.30
N ARG A 111 -7.46 40.93 -4.59
CA ARG A 111 -8.54 41.44 -3.72
C ARG A 111 -8.48 40.75 -2.36
N GLY A 112 -8.75 41.52 -1.31
CA GLY A 112 -8.61 41.13 0.09
C GLY A 112 -9.64 40.09 0.59
N PRO A 113 -9.50 39.65 1.86
CA PRO A 113 -10.06 38.38 2.32
C PRO A 113 -11.48 38.48 2.89
N GLY A 114 -12.26 37.42 2.66
CA GLY A 114 -13.40 37.04 3.51
C GLY A 114 -13.06 35.74 4.25
N ALA A 115 -13.27 35.71 5.56
CA ALA A 115 -12.92 34.56 6.39
C ALA A 115 -14.16 33.69 6.71
N THR A 116 -14.07 32.39 6.40
CA THR A 116 -14.97 31.36 6.97
C THR A 116 -14.13 30.16 7.41
N THR A 117 -14.41 29.66 8.61
CA THR A 117 -13.76 28.48 9.18
C THR A 117 -14.38 27.21 8.61
N GLY A 118 -13.61 26.48 7.80
CA GLY A 118 -13.92 25.13 7.36
C GLY A 118 -12.64 24.30 7.35
N GLU A 119 -12.73 23.03 7.74
CA GLU A 119 -11.58 22.14 7.83
C GLU A 119 -10.93 21.95 6.45
N ARG A 120 -9.72 22.48 6.29
CA ARG A 120 -8.98 22.39 5.03
C ARG A 120 -8.35 21.01 4.90
N VAL A 121 -9.03 20.11 4.19
CA VAL A 121 -8.44 18.86 3.69
C VAL A 121 -7.24 19.22 2.81
N VAL A 122 -6.02 19.06 3.33
CA VAL A 122 -4.78 19.44 2.64
C VAL A 122 -4.47 18.43 1.55
N VAL A 123 -5.00 18.64 0.35
CA VAL A 123 -4.68 17.84 -0.84
C VAL A 123 -3.27 18.18 -1.31
N TYR A 124 -2.27 17.51 -0.74
CA TYR A 124 -0.88 17.64 -1.14
C TYR A 124 -0.69 17.32 -2.64
N ARG A 125 -0.06 18.25 -3.36
CA ARG A 125 0.41 17.99 -4.73
C ARG A 125 1.54 16.96 -4.66
N SER A 126 1.38 15.82 -5.32
CA SER A 126 2.50 14.92 -5.60
C SER A 126 3.42 15.52 -6.67
N GLY A 127 4.66 15.05 -6.79
CA GLY A 127 5.63 15.47 -7.82
C GLY A 127 5.30 15.04 -9.26
N TYR A 128 4.01 14.82 -9.56
CA TYR A 128 3.47 14.50 -10.88
C TYR A 128 2.68 15.72 -11.40
N PRO A 129 2.65 15.98 -12.73
CA PRO A 129 1.96 17.14 -13.27
C PRO A 129 0.47 17.15 -12.85
N PRO A 130 -0.11 18.32 -12.53
CA PRO A 130 -1.51 18.40 -12.12
C PRO A 130 -2.48 17.84 -13.17
N ALA A 131 -3.62 17.32 -12.71
CA ALA A 131 -4.61 16.66 -13.56
C ALA A 131 -5.18 17.52 -14.72
N HIS A 132 -4.97 18.83 -14.70
CA HIS A 132 -5.29 19.72 -15.83
C HIS A 132 -4.35 19.55 -17.04
N ARG A 133 -3.28 18.75 -16.96
CA ARG A 133 -2.45 18.35 -18.12
C ARG A 133 -2.82 17.00 -18.76
N TRP A 134 -3.83 16.28 -18.25
CA TRP A 134 -4.39 15.10 -18.93
C TRP A 134 -5.11 15.51 -20.23
N ARG A 135 -4.37 15.72 -21.33
CA ARG A 135 -4.99 15.86 -22.66
C ARG A 135 -5.71 14.55 -22.98
N ARG A 136 -7.03 14.62 -23.23
CA ARG A 136 -7.76 13.54 -23.90
C ARG A 136 -7.17 13.35 -25.30
N VAL A 137 -6.22 12.44 -25.44
CA VAL A 137 -5.84 11.88 -26.74
C VAL A 137 -7.07 11.14 -27.25
N ARG A 138 -7.83 11.78 -28.16
CA ARG A 138 -8.92 11.13 -28.90
C ARG A 138 -8.32 10.15 -29.90
N GLY A 139 -7.89 8.98 -29.41
CA GLY A 139 -7.72 7.82 -30.28
C GLY A 139 -9.02 7.56 -31.03
N LYS A 140 -8.96 7.23 -32.31
CA LYS A 140 -10.14 6.79 -33.07
C LYS A 140 -10.75 5.56 -32.36
N PRO A 141 -12.08 5.38 -32.35
CA PRO A 141 -12.68 4.18 -31.80
C PRO A 141 -12.30 2.97 -32.67
N GLY A 142 -11.31 2.20 -32.22
CA GLY A 142 -11.18 0.82 -32.64
C GLY A 142 -12.41 0.04 -32.18
N LEU A 143 -12.79 -1.00 -32.94
CA LEU A 143 -13.96 -1.83 -32.64
C LEU A 143 -13.76 -2.59 -31.32
N GLY A 144 -14.19 -1.99 -30.21
CA GLY A 144 -13.98 -2.51 -28.85
C GLY A 144 -14.47 -1.57 -27.72
N GLY A 145 -15.35 -0.61 -28.02
CA GLY A 145 -15.71 0.51 -27.12
C GLY A 145 -16.47 0.17 -25.82
N GLY A 146 -16.64 -1.10 -25.47
CA GLY A 146 -17.39 -1.54 -24.28
C GLY A 146 -16.56 -1.73 -23.00
N SER A 147 -15.28 -2.14 -23.11
CA SER A 147 -14.52 -2.68 -21.96
C SER A 147 -14.41 -1.72 -20.77
N GLY A 148 -13.90 -0.51 -20.99
CA GLY A 148 -13.65 0.47 -19.93
C GLY A 148 -14.90 1.01 -19.23
N HIS A 149 -16.07 0.96 -19.88
CA HIS A 149 -17.32 1.36 -19.22
C HIS A 149 -17.80 0.27 -18.25
N THR A 150 -17.70 -1.00 -18.62
CA THR A 150 -18.18 -2.10 -17.77
C THR A 150 -17.24 -2.42 -16.61
N VAL A 151 -15.92 -2.20 -16.76
CA VAL A 151 -14.98 -2.34 -15.61
C VAL A 151 -15.35 -1.40 -14.46
N LYS A 152 -15.89 -0.20 -14.74
CA LYS A 152 -16.34 0.74 -13.71
C LYS A 152 -17.43 0.15 -12.80
N SER A 153 -18.33 -0.68 -13.32
CA SER A 153 -19.45 -1.24 -12.54
C SER A 153 -18.99 -2.24 -11.46
N PHE A 154 -17.75 -2.73 -11.49
CA PHE A 154 -17.14 -3.47 -10.37
C PHE A 154 -16.63 -2.57 -9.23
N PHE A 155 -16.63 -1.25 -9.40
CA PHE A 155 -16.01 -0.30 -8.46
C PHE A 155 -16.92 0.85 -8.03
N SER A 156 -17.81 1.32 -8.91
CA SER A 156 -18.74 2.42 -8.61
C SER A 156 -20.03 2.30 -9.44
N PRO A 157 -20.81 1.21 -9.27
CA PRO A 157 -22.14 1.09 -9.86
C PRO A 157 -23.15 2.02 -9.18
N ARG A 158 -24.32 2.19 -9.79
CA ARG A 158 -25.46 2.94 -9.19
C ARG A 158 -26.43 2.04 -8.42
N SER A 159 -26.51 0.76 -8.77
CA SER A 159 -27.34 -0.25 -8.10
C SER A 159 -26.64 -1.60 -8.04
N ILE A 160 -26.80 -2.32 -6.93
CA ILE A 160 -26.19 -3.63 -6.69
C ILE A 160 -27.19 -4.63 -6.11
N ALA A 161 -27.24 -5.83 -6.67
CA ALA A 161 -27.98 -6.96 -6.12
C ALA A 161 -27.04 -7.98 -5.45
N ILE A 162 -27.38 -8.44 -4.25
CA ILE A 162 -26.59 -9.40 -3.46
C ILE A 162 -27.34 -10.74 -3.40
N ILE A 163 -26.97 -11.68 -4.27
CA ILE A 163 -27.60 -12.98 -4.42
C ILE A 163 -26.99 -13.96 -3.43
N GLY A 164 -27.82 -14.54 -2.56
CA GLY A 164 -27.35 -15.32 -1.39
C GLY A 164 -27.24 -14.50 -0.10
N ALA A 165 -27.91 -13.34 -0.04
CA ALA A 165 -28.09 -12.58 1.20
C ALA A 165 -28.76 -13.44 2.29
N SER A 166 -28.46 -13.16 3.56
CA SER A 166 -29.06 -13.85 4.71
C SER A 166 -29.07 -12.94 5.94
N ASP A 167 -29.87 -13.33 6.91
CA ASP A 167 -29.82 -13.00 8.33
C ASP A 167 -28.57 -13.57 9.06
N LYS A 168 -28.12 -14.77 8.69
CA LYS A 168 -27.04 -15.50 9.39
C LYS A 168 -25.72 -14.71 9.38
N PRO A 169 -25.16 -14.28 10.53
CA PRO A 169 -24.12 -13.23 10.58
C PRO A 169 -22.88 -13.47 9.71
N ASN A 170 -22.38 -14.71 9.65
CA ASN A 170 -21.09 -15.04 9.04
C ASN A 170 -21.20 -15.53 7.58
N LYS A 171 -22.37 -15.41 6.93
CA LYS A 171 -22.50 -15.71 5.50
C LYS A 171 -22.00 -14.53 4.65
N ALA A 172 -21.28 -14.84 3.57
CA ALA A 172 -20.77 -13.87 2.60
C ALA A 172 -21.80 -12.81 2.15
N GLY A 173 -23.03 -13.22 1.80
CA GLY A 173 -24.12 -12.30 1.45
C GLY A 173 -24.50 -11.34 2.58
N THR A 174 -24.60 -11.83 3.82
CA THR A 174 -24.85 -11.02 5.02
C THR A 174 -23.74 -9.99 5.24
N VAL A 175 -22.48 -10.43 5.11
CA VAL A 175 -21.30 -9.59 5.31
C VAL A 175 -21.21 -8.47 4.27
N MET A 176 -21.48 -8.76 2.99
CA MET A 176 -21.51 -7.73 1.94
C MET A 176 -22.56 -6.65 2.20
N VAL A 177 -23.81 -7.01 2.54
CA VAL A 177 -24.86 -6.02 2.84
C VAL A 177 -24.52 -5.20 4.10
N LYS A 178 -23.93 -5.84 5.12
CA LYS A 178 -23.45 -5.15 6.33
C LYS A 178 -22.29 -4.19 6.02
N ASN A 179 -21.35 -4.59 5.16
CA ASN A 179 -20.23 -3.75 4.74
C ASN A 179 -20.72 -2.52 3.95
N LEU A 180 -21.60 -2.70 2.96
CA LEU A 180 -22.17 -1.59 2.18
C LEU A 180 -22.86 -0.55 3.07
N ARG A 181 -23.61 -0.99 4.10
CA ARG A 181 -24.18 -0.08 5.10
C ARG A 181 -23.12 0.55 6.02
N ARG A 182 -22.12 -0.20 6.50
CA ARG A 182 -21.04 0.30 7.37
C ARG A 182 -20.19 1.37 6.68
N LEU A 183 -19.99 1.23 5.37
CA LEU A 183 -19.11 2.08 4.55
C LEU A 183 -19.86 3.25 3.88
N GLY A 184 -21.18 3.38 4.11
CA GLY A 184 -21.97 4.51 3.62
C GLY A 184 -22.20 4.53 2.10
N TYR A 185 -22.25 3.37 1.43
CA TYR A 185 -22.57 3.31 0.01
C TYR A 185 -23.95 3.91 -0.28
N THR A 186 -24.00 4.88 -1.20
CA THR A 186 -25.18 5.70 -1.51
C THR A 186 -26.01 5.20 -2.70
N GLY A 187 -25.52 4.21 -3.45
CA GLY A 187 -26.28 3.57 -4.51
C GLY A 187 -27.33 2.58 -3.97
N ALA A 188 -28.25 2.14 -4.83
CA ALA A 188 -29.30 1.23 -4.41
C ALA A 188 -28.75 -0.17 -4.10
N VAL A 189 -29.20 -0.78 -2.99
CA VAL A 189 -28.78 -2.13 -2.54
C VAL A 189 -30.01 -3.04 -2.47
N HIS A 190 -29.94 -4.16 -3.18
CA HIS A 190 -31.04 -5.13 -3.31
C HIS A 190 -30.57 -6.53 -2.83
N PRO A 191 -30.71 -6.85 -1.54
CA PRO A 191 -30.41 -8.21 -1.06
C PRO A 191 -31.45 -9.20 -1.60
N ILE A 192 -31.00 -10.29 -2.21
CA ILE A 192 -31.89 -11.31 -2.79
C ILE A 192 -31.96 -12.52 -1.87
N ASN A 193 -33.15 -12.79 -1.34
CA ASN A 193 -33.46 -13.91 -0.43
C ASN A 193 -34.97 -14.23 -0.46
N PRO A 194 -35.39 -15.46 -0.82
CA PRO A 194 -36.81 -15.86 -0.89
C PRO A 194 -37.65 -15.78 0.39
N ARG A 195 -37.06 -15.54 1.57
CA ARG A 195 -37.74 -15.58 2.87
C ARG A 195 -37.71 -14.26 3.64
N LEU A 196 -36.86 -13.32 3.25
CA LEU A 196 -36.70 -12.04 3.95
C LEU A 196 -37.42 -10.95 3.17
N SER A 197 -38.17 -10.09 3.87
CA SER A 197 -38.74 -8.87 3.30
C SER A 197 -37.81 -7.66 3.44
N GLN A 198 -36.91 -7.67 4.43
CA GLN A 198 -35.84 -6.69 4.63
C GLN A 198 -34.58 -7.34 5.20
N LEU A 199 -33.42 -6.68 5.02
CA LEU A 199 -32.16 -7.03 5.65
C LEU A 199 -31.34 -5.76 5.92
N PHE A 200 -30.96 -5.54 7.18
CA PHE A 200 -30.25 -4.34 7.65
C PHE A 200 -30.86 -3.00 7.17
N GLY A 201 -32.18 -2.93 7.01
CA GLY A 201 -32.91 -1.74 6.56
C GLY A 201 -33.05 -1.58 5.04
N PHE A 202 -32.43 -2.45 4.23
CA PHE A 202 -32.68 -2.51 2.80
C PHE A 202 -33.87 -3.45 2.50
N ARG A 203 -34.62 -3.15 1.44
CA ARG A 203 -35.71 -4.01 0.94
C ARG A 203 -35.13 -5.27 0.30
N CYS A 204 -35.57 -6.44 0.75
CA CYS A 204 -35.23 -7.72 0.13
C CYS A 204 -36.23 -8.09 -0.97
N TYR A 205 -35.75 -8.93 -1.89
CA TYR A 205 -36.50 -9.46 -3.04
C TYR A 205 -36.31 -10.99 -3.14
N PRO A 206 -37.32 -11.78 -3.55
CA PRO A 206 -37.18 -13.24 -3.66
C PRO A 206 -36.20 -13.69 -4.75
N SER A 207 -36.33 -13.12 -5.97
CA SER A 207 -35.44 -13.28 -7.13
C SER A 207 -34.79 -11.95 -7.50
N LEU A 208 -33.71 -12.00 -8.27
CA LEU A 208 -33.12 -10.84 -8.95
C LEU A 208 -34.11 -10.19 -9.94
N GLU A 209 -34.97 -11.02 -10.55
CA GLU A 209 -35.94 -10.59 -11.56
C GLU A 209 -37.05 -9.70 -10.94
N ASP A 210 -37.38 -9.89 -9.65
CA ASP A 210 -38.39 -9.13 -8.91
C ASP A 210 -37.95 -7.69 -8.54
N VAL A 211 -36.67 -7.36 -8.71
CA VAL A 211 -36.13 -6.02 -8.41
C VAL A 211 -36.66 -5.01 -9.44
N PRO A 212 -37.34 -3.91 -9.06
CA PRO A 212 -37.80 -2.92 -10.02
C PRO A 212 -36.63 -2.12 -10.62
N GLY A 213 -36.70 -1.80 -11.92
CA GLY A 213 -35.71 -0.97 -12.61
C GLY A 213 -34.39 -1.68 -12.99
N GLU A 214 -33.34 -0.89 -13.26
CA GLU A 214 -31.99 -1.36 -13.61
C GLU A 214 -31.21 -1.87 -12.38
N VAL A 215 -30.64 -3.07 -12.48
CA VAL A 215 -29.56 -3.54 -11.59
C VAL A 215 -28.25 -3.46 -12.36
N GLU A 216 -27.32 -2.60 -11.94
CA GLU A 216 -26.06 -2.41 -12.66
C GLU A 216 -25.08 -3.57 -12.42
N THR A 217 -24.97 -4.03 -11.17
CA THR A 217 -24.05 -5.11 -10.77
C THR A 217 -24.76 -6.18 -9.94
N ALA A 218 -24.56 -7.44 -10.26
CA ALA A 218 -24.97 -8.58 -9.42
C ALA A 218 -23.76 -9.23 -8.74
N VAL A 219 -23.93 -9.69 -7.50
CA VAL A 219 -22.91 -10.48 -6.78
C VAL A 219 -23.50 -11.80 -6.32
N LEU A 220 -22.83 -12.90 -6.65
CA LEU A 220 -23.29 -14.26 -6.40
C LEU A 220 -22.48 -14.90 -5.27
N ALA A 221 -23.16 -15.13 -4.14
CA ALA A 221 -22.65 -15.82 -2.95
C ALA A 221 -23.53 -17.05 -2.62
N VAL A 222 -23.86 -17.84 -3.64
CA VAL A 222 -24.71 -19.05 -3.59
C VAL A 222 -23.87 -20.32 -3.82
N PRO A 223 -24.33 -21.53 -3.42
CA PRO A 223 -23.58 -22.77 -3.67
C PRO A 223 -23.23 -23.00 -5.16
N ARG A 224 -22.08 -23.61 -5.47
CA ARG A 224 -21.52 -23.67 -6.84
C ARG A 224 -22.50 -24.15 -7.92
N ARG A 225 -23.40 -25.09 -7.59
CA ARG A 225 -24.43 -25.64 -8.49
C ARG A 225 -25.56 -24.66 -8.85
N ALA A 226 -25.77 -23.59 -8.07
CA ALA A 226 -26.81 -22.58 -8.33
C ALA A 226 -26.28 -21.40 -9.17
N VAL A 227 -24.95 -21.20 -9.21
CA VAL A 227 -24.32 -20.06 -9.89
C VAL A 227 -24.71 -19.95 -11.38
N PRO A 228 -24.78 -21.03 -12.19
CA PRO A 228 -25.19 -20.91 -13.58
C PRO A 228 -26.59 -20.32 -13.76
N GLU A 229 -27.60 -20.77 -13.00
CA GLU A 229 -28.96 -20.24 -13.17
C GLU A 229 -29.10 -18.80 -12.65
N GLU A 230 -28.44 -18.46 -11.54
CA GLU A 230 -28.42 -17.06 -11.07
C GLU A 230 -27.69 -16.13 -12.07
N LEU A 231 -26.74 -16.63 -12.86
CA LEU A 231 -26.16 -15.89 -13.99
C LEU A 231 -27.11 -15.81 -15.21
N ARG A 232 -27.94 -16.82 -15.48
CA ARG A 232 -29.01 -16.71 -16.50
C ARG A 232 -30.03 -15.64 -16.10
N LYS A 233 -30.44 -15.59 -14.83
CA LYS A 233 -31.27 -14.50 -14.27
C LYS A 233 -30.58 -13.15 -14.44
N ALA A 234 -29.28 -13.05 -14.16
CA ALA A 234 -28.51 -11.82 -14.33
C ALA A 234 -28.44 -11.36 -15.80
N ALA A 235 -28.32 -12.30 -16.75
CA ALA A 235 -28.40 -12.01 -18.18
C ALA A 235 -29.81 -11.52 -18.57
N ARG A 236 -30.87 -12.22 -18.16
CA ARG A 236 -32.27 -11.82 -18.40
C ARG A 236 -32.61 -10.45 -17.78
N LYS A 237 -32.02 -10.13 -16.62
CA LYS A 237 -32.17 -8.84 -15.94
C LYS A 237 -31.40 -7.69 -16.60
N GLY A 238 -30.48 -7.99 -17.53
CA GLY A 238 -29.69 -6.98 -18.24
C GLY A 238 -28.63 -6.30 -17.36
N VAL A 239 -28.06 -7.01 -16.38
CA VAL A 239 -26.98 -6.44 -15.56
C VAL A 239 -25.74 -6.16 -16.41
N ARG A 240 -24.89 -5.23 -15.96
CA ARG A 240 -23.66 -4.85 -16.68
C ARG A 240 -22.46 -5.65 -16.16
N ALA A 241 -22.41 -5.93 -14.87
CA ALA A 241 -21.34 -6.66 -14.22
C ALA A 241 -21.84 -7.79 -13.30
N ALA A 242 -21.12 -8.91 -13.27
CA ALA A 242 -21.36 -10.02 -12.36
C ALA A 242 -20.09 -10.37 -11.56
N VAL A 243 -20.15 -10.33 -10.23
CA VAL A 243 -19.06 -10.85 -9.37
C VAL A 243 -19.47 -12.21 -8.83
N VAL A 244 -18.73 -13.27 -9.17
CA VAL A 244 -18.96 -14.60 -8.61
C VAL A 244 -17.99 -14.83 -7.46
N ALA A 245 -18.49 -14.72 -6.23
CA ALA A 245 -17.68 -14.90 -5.04
C ALA A 245 -17.50 -16.37 -4.65
N THR A 246 -18.41 -17.23 -5.10
CA THR A 246 -18.36 -18.67 -4.90
C THR A 246 -17.12 -19.31 -5.54
N ALA A 247 -16.48 -20.21 -4.80
CA ALA A 247 -15.35 -21.03 -5.23
C ALA A 247 -15.78 -22.44 -5.68
N GLY A 248 -14.83 -23.26 -6.11
CA GLY A 248 -15.01 -24.65 -6.45
C GLY A 248 -15.36 -24.90 -7.93
N PHE A 249 -14.77 -24.13 -8.84
CA PHE A 249 -14.92 -24.24 -10.29
C PHE A 249 -13.64 -24.83 -10.90
N ALA A 250 -12.89 -24.08 -11.72
CA ALA A 250 -11.56 -24.51 -12.19
C ALA A 250 -10.57 -24.78 -11.04
N ASP A 251 -10.76 -24.10 -9.90
CA ASP A 251 -9.99 -24.24 -8.65
C ASP A 251 -10.32 -25.51 -7.85
N ALA A 252 -11.38 -26.25 -8.16
CA ALA A 252 -11.72 -27.48 -7.45
C ALA A 252 -10.88 -28.71 -7.86
N GLY A 253 -10.26 -28.68 -9.05
CA GLY A 253 -9.64 -29.85 -9.67
C GLY A 253 -10.63 -30.93 -10.15
N ASP A 254 -11.80 -31.07 -9.53
CA ASP A 254 -12.83 -32.07 -9.84
C ASP A 254 -13.58 -31.80 -11.17
N GLU A 255 -14.19 -32.85 -11.73
CA GLU A 255 -14.90 -32.79 -13.02
C GLU A 255 -16.14 -31.89 -13.00
N GLN A 256 -16.91 -31.88 -11.90
CA GLN A 256 -18.08 -31.02 -11.74
C GLN A 256 -17.68 -29.54 -11.69
N GLY A 257 -16.54 -29.21 -11.07
CA GLY A 257 -15.95 -27.87 -11.08
C GLY A 257 -15.60 -27.41 -12.49
N ARG A 258 -15.01 -28.29 -13.31
CA ARG A 258 -14.71 -28.02 -14.73
C ARG A 258 -15.98 -27.83 -15.55
N ALA A 259 -16.97 -28.72 -15.41
CA ALA A 259 -18.24 -28.65 -16.13
C ALA A 259 -19.02 -27.36 -15.82
N LEU A 260 -19.12 -27.00 -14.53
CA LEU A 260 -19.74 -25.74 -14.10
C LEU A 260 -18.97 -24.52 -14.60
N ASN A 261 -17.63 -24.57 -14.64
CA ASN A 261 -16.81 -23.48 -15.18
C ASN A 261 -17.06 -23.28 -16.68
N GLU A 262 -17.26 -24.36 -17.44
CA GLU A 262 -17.62 -24.32 -18.86
C GLU A 262 -19.04 -23.76 -19.08
N GLU A 263 -20.00 -24.18 -18.26
CA GLU A 263 -21.37 -23.66 -18.29
C GLU A 263 -21.40 -22.14 -18.02
N ILE A 264 -20.68 -21.67 -17.00
CA ILE A 264 -20.53 -20.24 -16.70
C ILE A 264 -19.88 -19.49 -17.88
N ARG A 265 -18.86 -20.07 -18.54
CA ARG A 265 -18.23 -19.45 -19.71
C ARG A 265 -19.26 -19.24 -20.83
N ARG A 266 -20.02 -20.28 -21.20
CA ARG A 266 -21.07 -20.19 -22.24
C ARG A 266 -22.13 -19.13 -21.89
N ILE A 267 -22.51 -19.03 -20.61
CA ILE A 267 -23.46 -18.01 -20.16
C ILE A 267 -22.87 -16.60 -20.27
N ARG A 268 -21.59 -16.40 -19.92
CA ARG A 268 -20.87 -15.13 -20.11
C ARG A 268 -20.77 -14.78 -21.59
N ASP A 269 -20.42 -15.74 -22.44
CA ASP A 269 -20.23 -15.56 -23.89
C ASP A 269 -21.54 -15.17 -24.61
N ALA A 270 -22.68 -15.65 -24.09
CA ALA A 270 -24.02 -15.32 -24.59
C ALA A 270 -24.67 -14.09 -23.91
N ALA A 271 -23.99 -13.45 -22.94
CA ALA A 271 -24.54 -12.34 -22.15
C ALA A 271 -23.86 -11.00 -22.44
N GLY A 272 -24.58 -9.91 -22.21
CA GLY A 272 -24.05 -8.54 -22.33
C GLY A 272 -23.19 -8.06 -21.16
N PHE A 273 -22.93 -8.90 -20.14
CA PHE A 273 -22.19 -8.52 -18.94
C PHE A 273 -20.72 -8.93 -18.98
N ARG A 274 -19.87 -8.24 -18.21
CA ARG A 274 -18.53 -8.73 -17.83
C ARG A 274 -18.59 -9.44 -16.48
N LEU A 275 -17.70 -10.41 -16.24
CA LEU A 275 -17.67 -11.25 -15.04
C LEU A 275 -16.30 -11.20 -14.33
N MET A 276 -16.32 -10.98 -13.02
CA MET A 276 -15.15 -11.07 -12.13
C MET A 276 -15.26 -12.33 -11.27
N GLY A 277 -14.14 -13.04 -11.09
CA GLY A 277 -14.11 -14.38 -10.52
C GLY A 277 -14.23 -15.49 -11.59
N PRO A 278 -14.81 -16.67 -11.28
CA PRO A 278 -15.30 -17.08 -9.96
C PRO A 278 -14.18 -17.17 -8.91
N ASN A 279 -14.52 -17.53 -7.66
CA ASN A 279 -13.59 -17.52 -6.52
C ASN A 279 -13.00 -16.11 -6.24
N SER A 280 -13.82 -15.06 -6.35
CA SER A 280 -13.42 -13.68 -6.01
C SER A 280 -13.85 -13.33 -4.58
N ILE A 281 -12.94 -12.87 -3.71
CA ILE A 281 -13.35 -12.26 -2.44
C ILE A 281 -14.14 -10.96 -2.68
N GLY A 282 -13.94 -10.28 -3.81
CA GLY A 282 -14.63 -9.08 -4.23
C GLY A 282 -13.72 -7.86 -4.48
N THR A 283 -14.34 -6.68 -4.51
CA THR A 283 -13.73 -5.38 -4.75
C THR A 283 -13.98 -4.41 -3.59
N PHE A 284 -13.23 -3.31 -3.50
CA PHE A 284 -13.45 -2.20 -2.56
C PHE A 284 -13.04 -0.87 -3.19
N SER A 285 -13.91 0.13 -3.15
CA SER A 285 -13.65 1.51 -3.60
C SER A 285 -13.98 2.49 -2.48
N PRO A 286 -13.02 2.89 -1.63
CA PRO A 286 -13.30 3.63 -0.40
C PRO A 286 -14.01 4.96 -0.64
N ALA A 287 -13.63 5.70 -1.70
CA ALA A 287 -14.25 6.97 -2.09
C ALA A 287 -15.75 6.87 -2.42
N ALA A 288 -16.25 5.67 -2.76
CA ALA A 288 -17.65 5.41 -3.10
C ALA A 288 -18.42 4.68 -1.97
N GLY A 289 -17.77 4.37 -0.85
CA GLY A 289 -18.30 3.46 0.19
C GLY A 289 -18.55 2.02 -0.30
N PHE A 290 -18.18 1.69 -1.54
CA PHE A 290 -18.62 0.49 -2.24
C PHE A 290 -17.68 -0.69 -2.01
N THR A 291 -18.23 -1.87 -1.70
CA THR A 291 -17.46 -3.12 -1.69
C THR A 291 -18.33 -4.32 -2.01
N THR A 292 -17.72 -5.33 -2.62
CA THR A 292 -18.29 -6.69 -2.76
C THR A 292 -17.53 -7.71 -1.89
N SER A 293 -16.77 -7.24 -0.88
CA SER A 293 -15.99 -8.13 0.00
C SER A 293 -16.87 -9.04 0.85
N ILE A 294 -16.62 -10.33 0.77
CA ILE A 294 -17.24 -11.36 1.61
C ILE A 294 -16.72 -11.39 3.06
N THR A 295 -15.76 -10.52 3.41
CA THR A 295 -15.14 -10.43 4.74
C THR A 295 -15.46 -9.09 5.41
N THR A 296 -15.52 -9.03 6.74
CA THR A 296 -15.85 -7.76 7.45
C THR A 296 -14.71 -6.75 7.28
N LEU A 297 -15.03 -5.58 6.74
CA LEU A 297 -14.07 -4.51 6.46
C LEU A 297 -14.32 -3.25 7.29
N GLU A 298 -13.24 -2.57 7.68
CA GLU A 298 -13.23 -1.21 8.21
C GLU A 298 -13.26 -0.18 7.07
N PRO A 299 -13.67 1.08 7.34
CA PRO A 299 -13.41 2.18 6.43
C PRO A 299 -11.92 2.32 6.12
N LEU A 300 -11.59 2.40 4.84
CA LEU A 300 -10.25 2.78 4.36
C LEU A 300 -10.24 4.28 4.05
N GLN A 301 -9.09 4.92 4.25
CA GLN A 301 -8.87 6.29 3.75
C GLN A 301 -8.86 6.27 2.21
N PRO A 302 -9.67 7.11 1.54
CA PRO A 302 -9.58 7.30 0.09
C PRO A 302 -8.21 7.87 -0.31
N GLY A 303 -7.67 7.45 -1.45
CA GLY A 303 -6.40 7.99 -1.94
C GLY A 303 -5.90 7.38 -3.24
N PRO A 304 -4.60 7.50 -3.57
CA PRO A 304 -4.09 7.31 -4.91
C PRO A 304 -3.75 5.86 -5.32
N VAL A 305 -3.82 4.88 -4.40
CA VAL A 305 -3.28 3.53 -4.64
C VAL A 305 -4.37 2.53 -5.02
N ALA A 306 -4.27 1.95 -6.22
CA ALA A 306 -5.03 0.78 -6.61
C ALA A 306 -4.24 -0.51 -6.31
N ILE A 307 -4.90 -1.56 -5.83
CA ILE A 307 -4.29 -2.87 -5.60
C ILE A 307 -5.16 -3.98 -6.20
N PHE A 308 -4.63 -4.81 -7.08
CA PHE A 308 -5.40 -5.91 -7.69
C PHE A 308 -4.58 -7.20 -7.85
N GLY A 309 -5.26 -8.32 -8.05
CA GLY A 309 -4.61 -9.61 -8.26
C GLY A 309 -5.57 -10.77 -8.02
N GLN A 310 -5.05 -12.00 -8.06
CA GLN A 310 -5.86 -13.21 -7.88
C GLN A 310 -6.20 -13.41 -6.40
N SER A 311 -5.24 -13.17 -5.50
CA SER A 311 -5.41 -13.36 -4.06
C SER A 311 -6.45 -12.42 -3.43
N GLY A 312 -7.39 -13.00 -2.68
CA GLY A 312 -8.39 -12.28 -1.91
C GLY A 312 -7.87 -11.55 -0.66
N MET A 313 -6.60 -11.76 -0.29
CA MET A 313 -5.99 -11.13 0.91
C MET A 313 -6.06 -9.60 0.88
N PHE A 314 -5.97 -8.99 -0.31
CA PHE A 314 -6.05 -7.54 -0.46
C PHE A 314 -7.44 -6.98 -0.16
N ALA A 315 -8.51 -7.71 -0.51
CA ALA A 315 -9.89 -7.35 -0.20
C ALA A 315 -10.37 -7.87 1.17
N SER A 316 -9.44 -8.31 2.02
CA SER A 316 -9.70 -8.88 3.35
C SER A 316 -8.60 -8.51 4.34
N GLY A 317 -7.66 -9.41 4.66
CA GLY A 317 -6.63 -9.21 5.70
C GLY A 317 -5.82 -7.92 5.54
N PHE A 318 -5.27 -7.66 4.35
CA PHE A 318 -4.47 -6.44 4.11
C PHE A 318 -5.32 -5.16 4.04
N ALA A 319 -6.62 -5.23 3.71
CA ALA A 319 -7.49 -4.07 3.85
C ALA A 319 -7.68 -3.66 5.32
N ARG A 320 -7.67 -4.64 6.26
CA ARG A 320 -7.69 -4.37 7.71
C ARG A 320 -6.37 -3.77 8.19
N GLU A 321 -5.23 -4.26 7.69
CA GLU A 321 -3.90 -3.69 7.97
C GLU A 321 -3.80 -2.23 7.47
N LEU A 322 -4.16 -1.97 6.21
CA LEU A 322 -4.16 -0.63 5.62
C LEU A 322 -5.10 0.35 6.36
N ALA A 323 -6.22 -0.13 6.91
CA ALA A 323 -7.11 0.67 7.75
C ALA A 323 -6.49 1.00 9.12
N SER A 324 -5.64 0.14 9.69
CA SER A 324 -4.96 0.39 10.95
C SER A 324 -3.68 1.23 10.83
N GLU A 325 -2.87 1.04 9.79
CA GLU A 325 -1.53 1.63 9.70
C GLU A 325 -1.46 3.00 9.02
N GLU A 326 -2.53 3.43 8.34
CA GLU A 326 -2.58 4.68 7.57
C GLU A 326 -1.46 4.79 6.50
N ARG A 327 -0.90 3.65 6.04
CA ARG A 327 0.25 3.58 5.09
C ARG A 327 0.04 4.51 3.90
N PHE A 328 -1.10 4.41 3.24
CA PHE A 328 -1.53 5.29 2.17
C PHE A 328 -3.04 5.18 1.99
N GLY A 329 -3.66 6.21 1.40
CA GLY A 329 -5.06 6.13 0.97
C GLY A 329 -5.21 5.28 -0.29
N VAL A 330 -6.31 4.52 -0.35
CA VAL A 330 -6.60 3.55 -1.41
C VAL A 330 -7.67 4.09 -2.36
N SER A 331 -7.47 3.93 -3.67
CA SER A 331 -8.49 4.21 -4.68
C SER A 331 -9.40 3.01 -4.88
N ARG A 332 -8.82 1.84 -5.17
CA ARG A 332 -9.51 0.64 -5.64
C ARG A 332 -8.79 -0.63 -5.15
N ILE A 333 -9.55 -1.65 -4.77
CA ILE A 333 -9.06 -3.01 -4.54
C ILE A 333 -9.88 -3.98 -5.40
N ALA A 334 -9.23 -4.96 -6.04
CA ALA A 334 -9.93 -6.03 -6.77
C ALA A 334 -9.25 -7.41 -6.65
N CYS A 335 -9.98 -8.38 -6.09
CA CYS A 335 -9.67 -9.80 -6.21
C CYS A 335 -10.29 -10.35 -7.50
N LEU A 336 -9.47 -10.76 -8.45
CA LEU A 336 -9.92 -11.27 -9.75
C LEU A 336 -10.32 -12.76 -9.71
N GLY A 337 -9.97 -13.47 -8.63
CA GLY A 337 -10.20 -14.91 -8.47
C GLY A 337 -9.57 -15.74 -9.58
N ASN A 338 -10.33 -16.70 -10.10
CA ASN A 338 -9.93 -17.59 -11.21
C ASN A 338 -9.81 -16.86 -12.56
N LYS A 339 -10.23 -15.59 -12.66
CA LYS A 339 -10.18 -14.76 -13.89
C LYS A 339 -10.83 -15.44 -15.08
N LEU A 340 -12.09 -15.89 -14.99
CA LEU A 340 -12.74 -16.54 -16.14
C LEU A 340 -12.89 -15.56 -17.31
N ASP A 341 -13.37 -14.35 -17.01
CA ASP A 341 -13.51 -13.24 -17.95
C ASP A 341 -12.53 -12.10 -17.63
N VAL A 342 -12.88 -11.20 -16.70
CA VAL A 342 -12.07 -10.01 -16.36
C VAL A 342 -10.70 -10.41 -15.79
N SER A 343 -9.66 -9.75 -16.28
CA SER A 343 -8.27 -10.09 -16.02
C SER A 343 -7.38 -8.83 -15.87
N GLU A 344 -6.08 -9.03 -15.66
CA GLU A 344 -5.13 -7.93 -15.43
C GLU A 344 -5.12 -6.85 -16.53
N PRO A 345 -5.18 -7.18 -17.84
CA PRO A 345 -5.24 -6.17 -18.89
C PRO A 345 -6.48 -5.27 -18.79
N ASP A 346 -7.67 -5.84 -18.52
CA ASP A 346 -8.91 -5.08 -18.36
C ASP A 346 -8.79 -4.02 -17.25
N ILE A 347 -8.20 -4.41 -16.12
CA ILE A 347 -7.99 -3.52 -14.97
C ILE A 347 -6.91 -2.48 -15.28
N LEU A 348 -5.79 -2.85 -15.92
CA LEU A 348 -4.71 -1.94 -16.29
C LEU A 348 -5.17 -0.87 -17.30
N GLU A 349 -5.96 -1.24 -18.31
CA GLU A 349 -6.52 -0.30 -19.29
C GLU A 349 -7.52 0.67 -18.65
N TRP A 350 -8.31 0.20 -17.68
CA TRP A 350 -9.26 1.05 -16.96
C TRP A 350 -8.56 1.98 -15.95
N LEU A 351 -7.59 1.47 -15.17
CA LEU A 351 -6.78 2.25 -14.23
C LEU A 351 -5.91 3.31 -14.92
N PHE A 352 -5.62 3.18 -16.22
CA PHE A 352 -5.01 4.26 -17.00
C PHE A 352 -5.92 5.50 -17.03
N ALA A 353 -7.22 5.30 -17.26
CA ALA A 353 -8.21 6.38 -17.39
C ALA A 353 -8.80 6.86 -16.05
N ASP A 354 -8.76 6.04 -14.98
CA ASP A 354 -9.20 6.44 -13.65
C ASP A 354 -8.34 7.60 -13.10
N LEU A 355 -8.97 8.69 -12.66
CA LEU A 355 -8.28 9.89 -12.18
C LEU A 355 -7.98 9.85 -10.67
N GLU A 356 -8.63 8.97 -9.92
CA GLU A 356 -8.35 8.78 -8.49
C GLU A 356 -7.05 7.96 -8.30
N THR A 357 -6.87 6.90 -9.08
CA THR A 357 -5.63 6.11 -9.07
C THR A 357 -4.46 6.88 -9.69
N ARG A 358 -3.39 7.07 -8.91
CA ARG A 358 -2.07 7.55 -9.38
C ARG A 358 -0.97 6.47 -9.31
N VAL A 359 -1.16 5.42 -8.52
CA VAL A 359 -0.20 4.32 -8.31
C VAL A 359 -0.97 2.99 -8.37
N ALA A 360 -0.40 1.97 -9.01
CA ALA A 360 -1.01 0.65 -9.08
C ALA A 360 -0.06 -0.43 -8.54
N GLY A 361 -0.58 -1.33 -7.70
CA GLY A 361 0.07 -2.56 -7.27
C GLY A 361 -0.67 -3.77 -7.81
N MET A 362 0.05 -4.74 -8.37
CA MET A 362 -0.52 -6.02 -8.81
C MET A 362 0.17 -7.23 -8.18
N TYR A 363 -0.64 -8.13 -7.59
CA TYR A 363 -0.21 -9.47 -7.24
C TYR A 363 -0.50 -10.42 -8.41
N LEU A 364 0.46 -11.28 -8.73
CA LEU A 364 0.46 -12.09 -9.95
C LEU A 364 0.88 -13.52 -9.67
N GLU A 365 -0.01 -14.48 -9.91
CA GLU A 365 0.35 -15.91 -9.97
C GLU A 365 0.75 -16.30 -11.40
N GLY A 366 -0.10 -15.95 -12.37
CA GLY A 366 0.13 -16.14 -13.80
C GLY A 366 -0.74 -15.20 -14.65
N VAL A 367 -0.34 -14.97 -15.91
CA VAL A 367 -1.04 -14.13 -16.89
C VAL A 367 -1.52 -15.02 -18.03
N ARG A 368 -2.77 -14.84 -18.50
CA ARG A 368 -3.35 -15.64 -19.59
C ARG A 368 -2.98 -15.08 -20.97
N ASP A 369 -3.34 -13.83 -21.23
CA ASP A 369 -2.92 -13.09 -22.42
C ASP A 369 -1.72 -12.20 -22.07
N GLY A 370 -0.52 -12.70 -22.37
CA GLY A 370 0.73 -11.96 -22.15
C GLY A 370 0.89 -10.73 -23.04
N GLU A 371 0.23 -10.68 -24.19
CA GLU A 371 0.37 -9.62 -25.19
C GLU A 371 -0.58 -8.45 -24.89
N ALA A 372 -1.84 -8.72 -24.53
CA ALA A 372 -2.71 -7.71 -23.92
C ALA A 372 -2.13 -7.17 -22.61
N PHE A 373 -1.57 -8.04 -21.75
CA PHE A 373 -0.88 -7.61 -20.53
C PHE A 373 0.30 -6.68 -20.85
N ARG A 374 1.16 -7.05 -21.81
CA ARG A 374 2.29 -6.22 -22.25
C ARG A 374 1.82 -4.83 -22.72
N ARG A 375 0.78 -4.76 -23.56
CA ARG A 375 0.22 -3.48 -24.02
C ARG A 375 -0.33 -2.63 -22.86
N ALA A 376 -1.20 -3.21 -22.05
CA ALA A 376 -1.88 -2.50 -20.96
C ALA A 376 -0.90 -2.05 -19.86
N ALA A 377 0.02 -2.92 -19.44
CA ALA A 377 1.05 -2.59 -18.45
C ALA A 377 2.03 -1.54 -18.98
N SER A 378 2.47 -1.61 -20.24
CA SER A 378 3.37 -0.59 -20.82
C SER A 378 2.70 0.78 -20.83
N ARG A 379 1.43 0.83 -21.24
CA ARG A 379 0.64 2.05 -21.31
C ARG A 379 0.40 2.67 -19.93
N LEU A 380 0.12 1.85 -18.91
CA LEU A 380 -0.01 2.33 -17.54
C LEU A 380 1.33 2.83 -16.98
N ALA A 381 2.41 2.07 -17.20
CA ALA A 381 3.73 2.35 -16.63
C ALA A 381 4.36 3.67 -17.14
N CYS A 382 4.06 4.10 -18.36
CA CYS A 382 4.40 5.45 -18.85
C CYS A 382 3.95 6.52 -17.84
N GLU A 383 2.66 6.58 -17.54
CA GLU A 383 2.05 7.65 -16.74
C GLU A 383 2.20 7.41 -15.23
N LYS A 384 1.88 6.20 -14.76
CA LYS A 384 1.65 5.87 -13.35
C LYS A 384 2.65 4.79 -12.88
N PRO A 385 3.22 4.87 -11.67
CA PRO A 385 3.99 3.76 -11.12
C PRO A 385 3.15 2.49 -11.04
N LEU A 386 3.71 1.40 -11.56
CA LEU A 386 3.14 0.06 -11.49
C LEU A 386 4.14 -0.83 -10.75
N VAL A 387 3.70 -1.44 -9.65
CA VAL A 387 4.47 -2.35 -8.78
C VAL A 387 3.90 -3.76 -8.94
N ALA A 388 4.74 -4.80 -9.02
CA ALA A 388 4.29 -6.18 -9.22
C ALA A 388 4.93 -7.19 -8.26
N LEU A 389 4.11 -7.88 -7.48
CA LEU A 389 4.50 -9.03 -6.66
C LEU A 389 4.11 -10.35 -7.38
N LYS A 390 5.08 -10.96 -8.06
CA LYS A 390 4.94 -12.28 -8.71
C LYS A 390 5.14 -13.39 -7.68
N SER A 391 4.13 -14.22 -7.42
CA SER A 391 4.26 -15.47 -6.66
C SER A 391 4.75 -16.60 -7.56
N GLY A 392 4.98 -17.81 -7.01
CA GLY A 392 5.43 -18.96 -7.79
C GLY A 392 6.75 -18.73 -8.55
N LYS A 393 7.79 -18.27 -7.83
CA LYS A 393 9.11 -17.95 -8.38
C LYS A 393 10.00 -19.19 -8.54
N SER A 394 9.98 -20.09 -7.54
CA SER A 394 10.65 -21.38 -7.54
C SER A 394 9.74 -22.48 -8.10
N GLU A 395 10.31 -23.62 -8.49
CA GLU A 395 9.55 -24.78 -8.98
C GLU A 395 8.46 -25.25 -8.00
N LEU A 396 8.80 -25.43 -6.72
CA LEU A 396 7.82 -25.75 -5.67
C LEU A 396 6.71 -24.70 -5.56
N GLY A 397 7.05 -23.41 -5.68
CA GLY A 397 6.07 -22.33 -5.70
C GLY A 397 5.19 -22.33 -6.95
N ARG A 398 5.73 -22.72 -8.12
CA ARG A 398 4.96 -22.89 -9.37
C ARG A 398 3.98 -24.05 -9.25
N ALA A 399 4.40 -25.18 -8.68
CA ALA A 399 3.53 -26.33 -8.43
C ALA A 399 2.38 -25.95 -7.48
N ALA A 400 2.69 -25.30 -6.35
CA ALA A 400 1.69 -24.84 -5.38
C ALA A 400 0.67 -23.85 -5.99
N ALA A 401 1.14 -22.85 -6.76
CA ALA A 401 0.25 -21.90 -7.42
C ALA A 401 -0.61 -22.54 -8.52
N SER A 402 -0.03 -23.45 -9.32
CA SER A 402 -0.77 -24.15 -10.39
C SER A 402 -1.92 -24.99 -9.84
N GLY A 403 -1.73 -25.61 -8.66
CA GLY A 403 -2.79 -26.33 -7.94
C GLY A 403 -3.81 -25.43 -7.23
N HIS A 404 -3.57 -24.12 -7.12
CA HIS A 404 -4.46 -23.18 -6.42
C HIS A 404 -5.38 -22.38 -7.36
N THR A 405 -4.86 -21.96 -8.53
CA THR A 405 -5.61 -21.15 -9.51
C THR A 405 -5.74 -21.79 -10.90
N GLY A 406 -5.23 -23.01 -11.09
CA GLY A 406 -5.42 -23.78 -12.33
C GLY A 406 -4.68 -23.24 -13.57
N THR A 407 -3.84 -22.21 -13.41
CA THR A 407 -3.03 -21.66 -14.51
C THR A 407 -1.59 -22.12 -14.43
N MET A 408 -1.04 -22.60 -15.55
CA MET A 408 0.37 -23.00 -15.64
C MET A 408 1.30 -21.81 -15.39
N ALA A 409 2.08 -21.87 -14.31
CA ALA A 409 3.04 -20.83 -14.00
C ALA A 409 4.26 -20.86 -14.95
N GLY A 410 4.36 -19.85 -15.81
CA GLY A 410 5.51 -19.61 -16.68
C GLY A 410 6.80 -19.29 -15.92
N GLU A 411 7.92 -19.30 -16.64
CA GLU A 411 9.26 -19.14 -16.08
C GLU A 411 9.50 -17.73 -15.51
N ASP A 412 10.03 -17.67 -14.28
CA ASP A 412 10.20 -16.41 -13.56
C ASP A 412 11.27 -15.50 -14.18
N ALA A 413 12.29 -16.06 -14.83
CA ALA A 413 13.33 -15.30 -15.55
C ALA A 413 12.75 -14.51 -16.73
N VAL A 414 11.89 -15.15 -17.54
CA VAL A 414 11.15 -14.49 -18.62
C VAL A 414 10.24 -13.39 -18.08
N PHE A 415 9.53 -13.67 -16.97
CA PHE A 415 8.65 -12.69 -16.35
C PHE A 415 9.43 -11.49 -15.76
N ALA A 416 10.60 -11.73 -15.16
CA ALA A 416 11.49 -10.67 -14.68
C ALA A 416 12.01 -9.78 -15.83
N GLY A 417 12.38 -10.40 -16.96
CA GLY A 417 12.76 -9.70 -18.18
C GLY A 417 11.65 -8.78 -18.70
N LEU A 418 10.43 -9.32 -18.82
CA LEU A 418 9.24 -8.61 -19.27
C LEU A 418 8.89 -7.42 -18.37
N LEU A 419 8.80 -7.61 -17.05
CA LEU A 419 8.51 -6.51 -16.11
C LEU A 419 9.55 -5.39 -16.20
N ARG A 420 10.83 -5.74 -16.29
CA ARG A 420 11.95 -4.79 -16.44
C ARG A 420 11.88 -4.00 -17.76
N GLN A 421 11.49 -4.64 -18.87
CA GLN A 421 11.28 -3.97 -20.16
C GLN A 421 10.07 -3.01 -20.12
N LEU A 422 8.98 -3.45 -19.50
CA LEU A 422 7.74 -2.66 -19.29
C LEU A 422 7.92 -1.52 -18.30
N GLY A 423 9.01 -1.49 -17.54
CA GLY A 423 9.25 -0.48 -16.51
C GLY A 423 8.43 -0.66 -15.24
N VAL A 424 7.90 -1.86 -15.01
CA VAL A 424 7.21 -2.26 -13.77
C VAL A 424 8.25 -2.55 -12.69
N GLU A 425 8.07 -1.97 -11.50
CA GLU A 425 8.96 -2.26 -10.37
C GLU A 425 8.55 -3.59 -9.73
N ARG A 426 9.47 -4.56 -9.66
CA ARG A 426 9.17 -5.88 -9.12
C ARG A 426 9.39 -5.92 -7.61
N ALA A 427 8.37 -6.34 -6.87
CA ALA A 427 8.44 -6.57 -5.44
C ALA A 427 9.00 -7.96 -5.10
N ARG A 428 9.77 -8.03 -4.00
CA ARG A 428 10.37 -9.26 -3.45
C ARG A 428 9.35 -10.09 -2.67
N ASP A 429 8.54 -9.43 -1.86
CA ASP A 429 7.59 -9.98 -0.88
C ASP A 429 6.48 -8.92 -0.61
N PHE A 430 5.63 -9.15 0.40
CA PHE A 430 4.55 -8.20 0.75
C PHE A 430 5.05 -6.92 1.43
N GLU A 431 6.14 -6.96 2.19
CA GLU A 431 6.70 -5.77 2.84
C GLU A 431 7.31 -4.84 1.78
N ASP A 432 8.13 -5.40 0.89
CA ASP A 432 8.68 -4.71 -0.29
C ASP A 432 7.56 -4.14 -1.17
N PHE A 433 6.44 -4.86 -1.33
CA PHE A 433 5.28 -4.41 -2.10
C PHE A 433 4.60 -3.19 -1.47
N PHE A 434 4.26 -3.24 -0.17
CA PHE A 434 3.58 -2.13 0.51
C PHE A 434 4.49 -0.90 0.67
N ASP A 435 5.77 -1.10 0.94
CA ASP A 435 6.76 -0.02 1.05
C ASP A 435 6.94 0.73 -0.28
N LEU A 436 7.00 0.00 -1.40
CA LEU A 436 7.05 0.60 -2.75
C LEU A 436 5.78 1.40 -3.08
N LEU A 437 4.60 0.87 -2.72
CA LEU A 437 3.33 1.58 -2.91
C LEU A 437 3.26 2.85 -2.04
N GLU A 438 3.70 2.78 -0.78
CA GLU A 438 3.76 3.93 0.13
C GLU A 438 4.71 5.00 -0.40
N GLY A 439 5.90 4.61 -0.87
CA GLY A 439 6.88 5.50 -1.51
C GLY A 439 6.33 6.19 -2.76
N PHE A 440 5.84 5.42 -3.75
CA PHE A 440 5.29 5.98 -4.98
C PHE A 440 4.02 6.84 -4.75
N ALA A 441 3.27 6.62 -3.67
CA ALA A 441 2.09 7.41 -3.33
C ALA A 441 2.43 8.76 -2.65
N ARG A 442 3.51 8.80 -1.85
CA ARG A 442 3.82 9.91 -0.93
C ARG A 442 5.01 10.80 -1.34
N LEU A 443 6.00 10.25 -2.04
CA LEU A 443 7.26 10.92 -2.35
C LEU A 443 7.27 11.53 -3.77
N PRO A 444 8.02 12.62 -3.99
CA PRO A 444 8.42 13.03 -5.35
C PRO A 444 9.43 12.03 -5.94
N LEU A 445 9.70 12.15 -7.23
CA LEU A 445 10.84 11.46 -7.85
C LEU A 445 12.13 12.26 -7.56
N PRO A 446 13.23 11.63 -7.09
CA PRO A 446 14.46 12.34 -6.80
C PRO A 446 15.14 12.81 -8.10
N ALA A 447 15.61 14.07 -8.09
CA ALA A 447 16.30 14.69 -9.22
C ALA A 447 17.62 13.98 -9.57
N GLY A 448 18.28 13.39 -8.57
CA GLY A 448 19.49 12.60 -8.71
C GLY A 448 19.53 11.45 -7.71
N ASP A 449 20.72 10.98 -7.40
CA ASP A 449 21.02 9.79 -6.61
C ASP A 449 21.80 10.09 -5.32
N ARG A 450 21.97 11.38 -4.97
CA ARG A 450 22.78 11.84 -3.84
C ARG A 450 21.93 11.94 -2.58
N VAL A 451 22.24 11.13 -1.57
CA VAL A 451 21.40 10.93 -0.38
C VAL A 451 22.11 11.38 0.89
N GLY A 452 21.32 11.90 1.83
CA GLY A 452 21.76 12.25 3.18
C GLY A 452 21.08 11.40 4.24
N VAL A 453 21.70 11.31 5.41
CA VAL A 453 21.03 10.80 6.62
C VAL A 453 21.30 11.70 7.81
N VAL A 454 20.25 11.90 8.60
CA VAL A 454 20.32 12.35 10.01
C VAL A 454 19.86 11.17 10.86
N SER A 455 20.70 10.68 11.77
CA SER A 455 20.39 9.53 12.63
C SER A 455 20.71 9.84 14.08
N ILE A 456 19.80 9.47 14.98
CA ILE A 456 20.01 9.51 16.43
C ILE A 456 21.11 8.56 16.94
N THR A 457 21.64 7.68 16.08
CA THR A 457 22.68 6.71 16.47
C THR A 457 23.57 6.30 15.29
N GLY A 458 24.88 6.22 15.52
CA GLY A 458 25.85 5.75 14.53
C GLY A 458 25.57 4.36 13.93
N VAL A 459 24.80 3.49 14.62
CA VAL A 459 24.34 2.21 14.04
C VAL A 459 23.42 2.46 12.84
N GLY A 460 22.55 3.47 12.91
CA GLY A 460 21.71 3.91 11.80
C GLY A 460 22.54 4.48 10.65
N CYS A 461 23.62 5.22 10.96
CA CYS A 461 24.55 5.74 9.96
C CYS A 461 25.27 4.62 9.18
N VAL A 462 25.73 3.56 9.85
CA VAL A 462 26.37 2.40 9.20
C VAL A 462 25.37 1.63 8.34
N LEU A 463 24.23 1.24 8.91
CA LEU A 463 23.19 0.49 8.18
C LEU A 463 22.59 1.28 7.00
N TRP A 464 22.66 2.62 7.04
CA TRP A 464 22.31 3.48 5.90
C TRP A 464 23.40 3.50 4.82
N ALA A 465 24.68 3.54 5.18
CA ALA A 465 25.77 3.55 4.20
C ALA A 465 25.75 2.27 3.35
N ASP A 466 25.66 1.10 3.98
CA ASP A 466 25.52 -0.20 3.31
C ASP A 466 24.30 -0.23 2.37
N ALA A 467 23.18 0.34 2.82
CA ALA A 467 21.91 0.37 2.11
C ALA A 467 21.87 1.33 0.91
N VAL A 468 22.63 2.43 0.96
CA VAL A 468 22.73 3.43 -0.12
C VAL A 468 23.45 2.83 -1.32
N GLU A 469 24.64 2.26 -1.12
CA GLU A 469 25.44 1.70 -2.21
C GLU A 469 24.74 0.48 -2.84
N GLY A 470 24.09 -0.36 -2.02
CA GLY A 470 23.38 -1.56 -2.47
C GLY A 470 22.20 -1.33 -3.44
N GLU A 471 21.63 -0.11 -3.48
CA GLU A 471 20.56 0.26 -4.42
C GLU A 471 21.03 1.17 -5.57
N GLY A 472 22.36 1.42 -5.66
CA GLY A 472 22.95 2.30 -6.67
C GLY A 472 22.71 3.79 -6.40
N LEU A 473 22.56 4.16 -5.13
CA LEU A 473 22.52 5.53 -4.65
C LEU A 473 23.92 5.92 -4.12
N ARG A 474 24.14 7.21 -3.83
CA ARG A 474 25.45 7.73 -3.38
C ARG A 474 25.33 8.62 -2.15
N PRO A 475 26.22 8.52 -1.14
CA PRO A 475 26.29 9.51 -0.08
C PRO A 475 26.64 10.90 -0.64
N ALA A 476 25.86 11.92 -0.29
CA ALA A 476 26.19 13.30 -0.65
C ALA A 476 27.29 13.87 0.27
N ALA A 477 28.25 14.63 -0.27
CA ALA A 477 29.07 15.51 0.56
C ALA A 477 28.22 16.72 1.02
N LEU A 478 28.40 17.15 2.27
CA LEU A 478 27.81 18.41 2.74
C LEU A 478 28.56 19.59 2.10
N SER A 479 27.84 20.57 1.56
CA SER A 479 28.46 21.83 1.16
C SER A 479 28.98 22.60 2.39
N PRO A 480 29.97 23.50 2.26
CA PRO A 480 30.50 24.27 3.38
C PRO A 480 29.43 25.07 4.13
N LYS A 481 28.40 25.57 3.43
CA LYS A 481 27.25 26.27 4.03
C LYS A 481 26.42 25.34 4.91
N THR A 482 26.16 24.11 4.46
CA THR A 482 25.39 23.12 5.22
C THR A 482 26.18 22.59 6.41
N ALA A 483 27.48 22.35 6.24
CA ALA A 483 28.36 21.97 7.35
C ALA A 483 28.45 23.07 8.42
N ALA A 484 28.53 24.35 8.01
CA ALA A 484 28.50 25.49 8.94
C ALA A 484 27.17 25.58 9.71
N ARG A 485 26.02 25.51 9.02
CA ARG A 485 24.70 25.53 9.68
C ARG A 485 24.48 24.32 10.59
N ALA A 486 24.90 23.13 10.17
CA ALA A 486 24.81 21.93 11.00
C ALA A 486 25.70 22.03 12.25
N ARG A 487 26.87 22.68 12.17
CA ARG A 487 27.77 22.91 13.31
C ARG A 487 27.13 23.74 14.43
N GLU A 488 26.14 24.59 14.15
CA GLU A 488 25.45 25.42 15.15
C GLU A 488 24.89 24.61 16.34
N VAL A 489 24.46 23.36 16.10
CA VAL A 489 23.91 22.46 17.13
C VAL A 489 24.91 21.41 17.66
N PHE A 490 26.09 21.27 17.08
CA PHE A 490 27.08 20.26 17.50
C PHE A 490 28.16 20.86 18.42
N PRO A 491 28.61 20.16 19.48
CA PRO A 491 29.76 20.59 20.26
C PRO A 491 31.03 20.57 19.40
N ASP A 492 32.03 21.36 19.78
CA ASP A 492 33.14 21.71 18.89
C ASP A 492 34.04 20.50 18.53
N TRP A 493 34.10 19.51 19.42
CA TRP A 493 34.77 18.22 19.20
C TRP A 493 34.04 17.29 18.22
N ALA A 494 32.73 17.46 18.01
CA ALA A 494 31.94 16.52 17.21
C ALA A 494 32.14 16.71 15.69
N PRO A 495 32.24 15.63 14.90
CA PRO A 495 32.46 15.71 13.46
C PRO A 495 31.16 15.98 12.69
N VAL A 496 31.11 17.08 11.93
CA VAL A 496 29.96 17.44 11.09
C VAL A 496 30.20 16.96 9.65
N ARG A 497 29.62 15.81 9.29
CA ARG A 497 29.68 15.20 7.95
C ARG A 497 28.42 14.37 7.68
N ASN A 498 28.20 13.98 6.43
CA ASN A 498 27.23 12.94 6.08
C ASN A 498 27.97 11.57 6.09
N PRO A 499 27.45 10.49 6.71
CA PRO A 499 26.22 10.42 7.50
C PRO A 499 26.30 11.21 8.82
N VAL A 500 25.21 11.89 9.19
CA VAL A 500 25.13 12.70 10.41
C VAL A 500 24.62 11.84 11.58
N ASP A 501 25.51 11.46 12.49
CA ASP A 501 25.13 10.98 13.83
C ASP A 501 24.86 12.20 14.72
N MET A 502 23.63 12.36 15.19
CA MET A 502 23.17 13.57 15.87
C MET A 502 23.14 13.49 17.40
N TRP A 503 23.55 12.39 18.03
CA TRP A 503 23.40 12.22 19.48
C TRP A 503 23.97 13.40 20.29
N SER A 504 25.20 13.81 20.00
CA SER A 504 25.85 14.95 20.66
C SER A 504 25.22 16.32 20.33
N ALA A 505 24.44 16.43 19.25
CA ALA A 505 23.62 17.61 18.97
C ALA A 505 22.31 17.61 19.77
N ILE A 506 21.74 16.43 20.08
CA ILE A 506 20.62 16.31 21.01
C ILE A 506 21.08 16.70 22.42
N GLU A 507 22.22 16.20 22.87
CA GLU A 507 22.80 16.54 24.19
C GLU A 507 23.11 18.04 24.33
N ARG A 508 23.60 18.70 23.26
CA ARG A 508 23.92 20.14 23.27
C ARG A 508 22.70 21.06 23.09
N SER A 509 21.71 20.67 22.27
CA SER A 509 20.67 21.59 21.79
C SER A 509 19.23 21.11 21.95
N GLY A 510 19.01 19.89 22.44
CA GLY A 510 17.69 19.28 22.52
C GLY A 510 17.22 18.69 21.18
N VAL A 511 16.39 17.63 21.25
CA VAL A 511 16.07 16.80 20.09
C VAL A 511 15.34 17.54 18.96
N GLU A 512 14.37 18.40 19.28
CA GLU A 512 13.62 19.13 18.26
C GLU A 512 14.52 20.12 17.51
N ALA A 513 15.34 20.91 18.22
CA ALA A 513 16.24 21.88 17.61
C ALA A 513 17.31 21.18 16.76
N ALA A 514 17.85 20.07 17.23
CA ALA A 514 18.80 19.25 16.47
C ALA A 514 18.18 18.73 15.16
N TYR A 515 16.97 18.13 15.19
CA TYR A 515 16.29 17.73 13.94
C TYR A 515 15.95 18.93 13.04
N ARG A 516 15.44 20.03 13.61
CA ARG A 516 15.01 21.24 12.88
C ARG A 516 16.17 21.91 12.13
N VAL A 517 17.35 21.99 12.76
CA VAL A 517 18.57 22.51 12.12
C VAL A 517 19.14 21.52 11.12
N LEU A 518 19.36 20.26 11.52
CA LEU A 518 20.08 19.28 10.68
C LEU A 518 19.28 18.83 9.47
N ALA A 519 18.02 18.42 9.65
CA ALA A 519 17.18 18.00 8.51
C ALA A 519 16.88 19.17 7.58
N GLY A 520 16.66 20.38 8.13
CA GLY A 520 16.51 21.61 7.35
C GLY A 520 17.76 21.94 6.52
N ALA A 521 18.95 21.89 7.13
CA ALA A 521 20.21 22.16 6.44
C ALA A 521 20.49 21.15 5.32
N LEU A 522 20.30 19.85 5.57
CA LEU A 522 20.54 18.81 4.56
C LEU A 522 19.48 18.84 3.44
N LEU A 523 18.22 19.17 3.73
CA LEU A 523 17.21 19.37 2.69
C LEU A 523 17.45 20.65 1.87
N ASP A 524 18.04 21.70 2.44
CA ASP A 524 18.41 22.93 1.72
C ASP A 524 19.63 22.77 0.80
N ASP A 525 20.49 21.76 0.99
CA ASP A 525 21.74 21.62 0.24
C ASP A 525 21.50 21.22 -1.24
N PRO A 526 22.00 21.98 -2.25
CA PRO A 526 21.89 21.60 -3.67
C PRO A 526 22.74 20.37 -4.05
N GLY A 527 23.66 19.95 -3.17
CA GLY A 527 24.36 18.68 -3.18
C GLY A 527 23.47 17.46 -2.87
N MET A 528 22.28 17.68 -2.31
CA MET A 528 21.40 16.65 -1.75
C MET A 528 20.12 16.47 -2.58
N ASP A 529 19.84 15.26 -3.05
CA ASP A 529 18.62 14.93 -3.81
C ASP A 529 17.50 14.35 -2.92
N ALA A 530 17.84 13.70 -1.80
CA ALA A 530 16.92 13.09 -0.85
C ALA A 530 17.52 12.99 0.57
N LEU A 531 16.67 12.90 1.61
CA LEU A 531 17.07 12.74 3.01
C LEU A 531 16.32 11.58 3.69
N LEU A 532 17.06 10.77 4.46
CA LEU A 532 16.51 9.86 5.47
C LEU A 532 16.70 10.45 6.88
N CYS A 533 15.67 10.41 7.71
CA CYS A 533 15.79 10.61 9.16
C CYS A 533 15.59 9.28 9.90
N ILE A 534 16.53 8.90 10.76
CA ILE A 534 16.48 7.64 11.53
C ILE A 534 16.26 7.96 13.00
N PHE A 535 15.12 7.51 13.51
CA PHE A 535 14.66 7.69 14.88
C PHE A 535 14.84 6.40 15.70
N THR A 536 15.01 6.56 17.01
CA THR A 536 14.94 5.50 18.01
C THR A 536 13.96 5.97 19.07
N LEU A 537 12.90 5.22 19.36
CA LEU A 537 11.88 5.65 20.33
C LEU A 537 12.35 5.43 21.78
N ILE A 538 12.82 6.51 22.40
CA ILE A 538 13.18 6.63 23.83
C ILE A 538 12.70 7.99 24.39
N PRO A 539 12.51 8.17 25.71
CA PRO A 539 12.01 9.42 26.29
C PRO A 539 12.81 10.67 25.91
N GLU A 540 14.14 10.53 25.80
CA GLU A 540 15.09 11.59 25.43
C GLU A 540 14.94 12.06 23.97
N SER A 541 14.11 11.37 23.19
CA SER A 541 13.85 11.62 21.77
C SER A 541 12.42 12.07 21.45
N GLU A 542 11.58 12.28 22.47
CA GLU A 542 10.17 12.67 22.30
C GLU A 542 10.04 14.16 21.93
N PHE A 543 9.37 14.47 20.81
CA PHE A 543 9.01 15.83 20.36
C PHE A 543 7.89 15.76 19.31
N ASP A 544 7.33 16.92 18.90
CA ASP A 544 6.34 16.99 17.83
C ASP A 544 6.98 16.79 16.43
N ALA A 545 7.18 15.52 16.10
CA ALA A 545 7.68 15.10 14.80
C ALA A 545 6.65 15.33 13.67
N GLU A 546 5.35 15.37 13.96
CA GLU A 546 4.32 15.60 12.93
C GLU A 546 4.34 17.05 12.44
N ALA A 547 4.37 18.04 13.34
CA ALA A 547 4.53 19.44 12.99
C ALA A 547 5.88 19.70 12.30
N LEU A 548 6.99 19.23 12.88
CA LEU A 548 8.32 19.50 12.34
C LEU A 548 8.50 18.94 10.92
N PHE A 549 8.12 17.69 10.67
CA PHE A 549 8.31 17.07 9.37
C PHE A 549 7.28 17.55 8.35
N SER A 550 6.10 18.00 8.78
CA SER A 550 5.16 18.74 7.93
C SER A 550 5.78 20.06 7.47
N ASP A 551 6.42 20.82 8.37
CA ASP A 551 7.10 22.08 8.02
C ASP A 551 8.23 21.87 7.01
N LEU A 552 9.13 20.92 7.30
CA LEU A 552 10.25 20.57 6.41
C LEU A 552 9.76 20.13 5.02
N ARG A 553 8.72 19.28 4.97
CA ARG A 553 8.10 18.85 3.70
C ARG A 553 7.47 20.01 2.93
N ARG A 554 6.83 20.98 3.61
CA ARG A 554 6.22 22.15 2.96
C ARG A 554 7.27 23.14 2.43
N GLN A 555 8.45 23.20 3.05
CA GLN A 555 9.58 23.99 2.59
C GLN A 555 10.30 23.35 1.40
N ARG A 556 10.42 22.01 1.38
CA ARG A 556 11.16 21.23 0.37
C ARG A 556 10.34 20.10 -0.28
N PRO A 557 9.19 20.40 -0.90
CA PRO A 557 8.30 19.39 -1.50
C PRO A 557 8.89 18.70 -2.75
N GLU A 558 9.98 19.22 -3.29
CA GLU A 558 10.71 18.67 -4.45
C GLU A 558 11.63 17.49 -4.11
N LYS A 559 12.04 17.34 -2.84
CA LYS A 559 12.97 16.29 -2.39
C LYS A 559 12.26 15.18 -1.63
N PRO A 560 12.60 13.89 -1.84
CA PRO A 560 12.12 12.82 -0.97
C PRO A 560 12.67 12.98 0.44
N LEU A 561 11.76 13.10 1.41
CA LEU A 561 12.02 13.02 2.85
C LEU A 561 11.42 11.72 3.36
N LEU A 562 12.28 10.83 3.88
CA LEU A 562 11.93 9.49 4.34
C LEU A 562 12.25 9.37 5.84
N ALA A 563 11.57 8.45 6.54
CA ALA A 563 11.86 8.12 7.93
C ALA A 563 12.16 6.63 8.13
N CYS A 564 13.00 6.31 9.10
CA CYS A 564 13.23 4.95 9.61
C CYS A 564 13.07 4.94 11.13
N LEU A 565 12.51 3.87 11.69
CA LEU A 565 12.13 3.79 13.10
C LEU A 565 12.70 2.54 13.79
N PHE A 566 13.49 2.76 14.83
CA PHE A 566 14.03 1.73 15.73
C PHE A 566 13.43 1.84 17.14
N GLY A 567 13.45 0.74 17.89
CA GLY A 567 13.02 0.71 19.30
C GLY A 567 11.54 1.02 19.53
N GLY A 568 11.20 1.29 20.80
CA GLY A 568 9.82 1.50 21.26
C GLY A 568 8.96 0.23 21.27
N ASP A 569 7.89 0.25 22.05
CA ASP A 569 6.81 -0.75 21.98
C ASP A 569 5.93 -0.58 20.72
N ALA A 570 5.02 -1.53 20.51
CA ALA A 570 4.18 -1.57 19.31
C ALA A 570 3.15 -0.43 19.22
N GLU A 571 2.69 0.14 20.35
CA GLU A 571 1.70 1.21 20.38
C GLU A 571 2.36 2.55 20.03
N ARG A 572 3.48 2.88 20.71
CA ARG A 572 4.31 4.04 20.39
C ARG A 572 4.83 3.99 18.95
N GLN A 573 5.26 2.83 18.46
CA GLN A 573 5.66 2.65 17.06
C GLN A 573 4.51 2.94 16.07
N LEU A 574 3.28 2.52 16.39
CA LEU A 574 2.12 2.77 15.52
C LEU A 574 1.73 4.25 15.50
N GLU A 575 1.70 4.90 16.67
CA GLU A 575 1.38 6.32 16.78
C GLU A 575 2.40 7.20 16.05
N PHE A 576 3.70 6.98 16.29
CA PHE A 576 4.77 7.73 15.63
C PHE A 576 4.76 7.53 14.11
N ARG A 577 4.50 6.29 13.63
CA ARG A 577 4.32 6.01 12.19
C ARG A 577 3.14 6.77 11.62
N ARG A 578 1.99 6.81 12.29
CA ARG A 578 0.81 7.57 11.85
C ARG A 578 1.09 9.07 11.80
N GLY A 579 1.74 9.64 12.82
CA GLY A 579 2.06 11.07 12.87
C GLY A 579 2.93 11.53 11.69
N LEU A 580 4.05 10.85 11.44
CA LEU A 580 4.87 11.13 10.26
C LEU A 580 4.12 10.86 8.94
N ARG A 581 3.27 9.82 8.87
CA ARG A 581 2.41 9.57 7.71
C ARG A 581 1.34 10.65 7.49
N ARG A 582 0.88 11.37 8.51
CA ARG A 582 0.00 12.55 8.37
C ARG A 582 0.78 13.80 7.94
N ALA A 583 2.00 13.99 8.44
CA ALA A 583 2.99 14.90 7.85
C ALA A 583 3.41 14.51 6.41
N GLY A 584 2.99 13.33 5.94
CA GLY A 584 3.22 12.81 4.60
C GLY A 584 4.52 12.04 4.42
N VAL A 585 5.38 12.00 5.43
CA VAL A 585 6.68 11.30 5.42
C VAL A 585 6.45 9.79 5.62
N PRO A 586 6.83 8.94 4.66
CA PRO A 586 6.71 7.48 4.82
C PRO A 586 7.75 6.95 5.81
N VAL A 587 7.35 5.96 6.61
CA VAL A 587 8.16 5.43 7.72
C VAL A 587 8.45 3.95 7.53
N PHE A 588 9.74 3.62 7.43
CA PHE A 588 10.24 2.27 7.17
C PHE A 588 10.83 1.63 8.43
N GLN A 589 10.94 0.30 8.42
CA GLN A 589 11.49 -0.48 9.54
C GLN A 589 13.03 -0.64 9.48
N SER A 590 13.67 -0.29 8.35
CA SER A 590 15.14 -0.29 8.23
C SER A 590 15.63 0.68 7.15
N PRO A 591 16.89 1.15 7.20
CA PRO A 591 17.48 1.97 6.14
C PRO A 591 17.51 1.23 4.79
N ALA A 592 17.74 -0.09 4.81
CA ALA A 592 17.66 -0.95 3.63
C ALA A 592 16.28 -0.89 2.94
N ARG A 593 15.18 -0.86 3.70
CA ARG A 593 13.82 -0.71 3.15
C ARG A 593 13.57 0.71 2.63
N ALA A 594 14.04 1.74 3.32
CA ALA A 594 13.95 3.13 2.84
C ALA A 594 14.74 3.36 1.53
N MET A 595 15.98 2.87 1.45
CA MET A 595 16.83 3.02 0.25
C MET A 595 16.33 2.16 -0.91
N ARG A 596 15.78 0.97 -0.65
CA ARG A 596 15.06 0.14 -1.64
C ARG A 596 13.95 0.88 -2.36
N VAL A 597 13.20 1.70 -1.62
CA VAL A 597 12.11 2.54 -2.17
C VAL A 597 12.67 3.75 -2.91
N LEU A 598 13.70 4.40 -2.37
CA LEU A 598 14.35 5.54 -3.02
C LEU A 598 15.05 5.14 -4.34
N GLY A 599 15.67 3.96 -4.39
CA GLY A 599 16.24 3.34 -5.58
C GLY A 599 15.18 3.04 -6.65
N ALA A 600 14.00 2.54 -6.25
CA ALA A 600 12.87 2.37 -7.17
C ALA A 600 12.37 3.71 -7.76
N LEU A 601 12.28 4.75 -6.92
CA LEU A 601 11.92 6.10 -7.36
C LEU A 601 12.95 6.66 -8.35
N ARG A 602 14.26 6.53 -8.08
CA ARG A 602 15.30 6.99 -9.03
C ARG A 602 15.31 6.15 -10.31
N ARG A 603 15.12 4.83 -10.24
CA ARG A 603 14.96 3.96 -11.43
C ARG A 603 13.73 4.34 -12.26
N ARG A 604 12.63 4.81 -11.66
CA ARG A 604 11.50 5.40 -12.40
C ARG A 604 11.88 6.73 -13.05
N ALA A 605 12.55 7.64 -12.35
CA ALA A 605 12.97 8.93 -12.88
C ALA A 605 13.83 8.77 -14.15
N VAL A 606 14.93 8.01 -14.07
CA VAL A 606 15.82 7.69 -15.21
C VAL A 606 15.06 7.04 -16.38
N ARG A 607 14.05 6.23 -16.09
CA ARG A 607 13.22 5.56 -17.11
C ARG A 607 12.30 6.54 -17.83
N LEU A 608 11.69 7.50 -17.12
CA LEU A 608 10.88 8.57 -17.73
C LEU A 608 11.76 9.54 -18.54
N GLU A 609 12.91 9.95 -17.99
CA GLU A 609 13.94 10.75 -18.69
C GLU A 609 14.41 10.07 -20.00
N ARG A 610 14.44 8.74 -20.03
CA ARG A 610 14.76 7.96 -21.23
C ARG A 610 13.58 7.87 -22.20
N TRP A 611 12.38 7.51 -21.73
CA TRP A 611 11.21 7.31 -22.58
C TRP A 611 10.76 8.59 -23.29
N ALA A 612 10.84 9.74 -22.62
CA ALA A 612 10.56 11.05 -23.24
C ALA A 612 11.55 11.42 -24.37
N ARG A 613 12.81 10.95 -24.29
CA ARG A 613 13.81 11.10 -25.37
C ARG A 613 13.59 10.10 -26.51
N GLU A 614 13.05 8.93 -26.21
CA GLU A 614 12.71 7.90 -27.21
C GLU A 614 11.28 8.04 -27.78
N MET A 615 10.51 9.05 -27.36
CA MET A 615 9.09 9.26 -27.71
C MET A 615 8.21 8.01 -27.50
N ARG A 616 8.51 7.19 -26.48
CA ARG A 616 7.68 6.03 -26.09
C ARG A 616 6.48 6.40 -25.23
N CYS A 617 6.61 7.53 -24.54
CA CYS A 617 5.62 8.22 -23.72
C CYS A 617 5.80 9.72 -24.03
#